data_AF-A0A6P0NEW8-F1
#
_entry.id   AF-A0A6P0NEW8-F1
#
_cell.length_a   1.000
_cell.length_b   1.000
_cell.length_c   1.000
_cell.angle_alpha   90.00
_cell.angle_beta   90.00
_cell.angle_gamma   90.00
#
_symmetry.space_group_name_H-M   'P 1'
#
loop_
_entity.id
_entity.type
_entity.pdbx_description
1 polymer ?
#
loop_
_entity_poly.entity_id
_entity_poly.type
_entity_poly.pdbx_seq_one_letter_code
_entity_poly.pdbx_strand_id
1 'polypeptide(L)' 'MPENNPEIYVIGGCNGSGKTTFALNTFPNIRNVEFINADIIAAQLNPSNPDVVAIQASRIMLQRLKTLAQPKK' A
#
# COMPACT_ATOMS: atom_id res chain seq x y z
N MET A 1 3.97 -26.70 8.73
CA MET A 1 4.47 -25.32 8.61
C MET A 1 3.40 -24.54 7.89
N PRO A 2 2.98 -23.36 8.35
CA PRO A 2 1.88 -22.64 7.70
C PRO A 2 2.23 -22.41 6.24
N GLU A 3 1.26 -22.62 5.37
CA GLU A 3 1.39 -22.49 3.92
C GLU A 3 1.95 -21.10 3.58
N ASN A 4 2.93 -21.04 2.68
CA ASN A 4 3.70 -19.86 2.31
C ASN A 4 2.88 -18.89 1.44
N ASN A 5 1.62 -18.66 1.80
CA ASN A 5 0.71 -17.80 1.06
C ASN A 5 0.98 -16.33 1.40
N PRO A 6 0.87 -15.43 0.40
CA PRO A 6 0.95 -14.00 0.63
C PRO A 6 -0.13 -13.53 1.61
N GLU A 7 0.27 -12.76 2.63
CA GLU A 7 -0.63 -12.17 3.61
C GLU A 7 -0.85 -10.68 3.30
N ILE A 8 -2.10 -10.23 3.44
CA ILE A 8 -2.47 -8.81 3.29
C ILE A 8 -2.89 -8.28 4.65
N TYR A 9 -2.21 -7.22 5.08
CA TYR A 9 -2.52 -6.48 6.30
C TYR A 9 -3.13 -5.13 5.94
N VAL A 10 -4.28 -4.79 6.53
CA VAL A 10 -4.98 -3.53 6.28
C VAL A 10 -5.05 -2.72 7.57
N ILE A 11 -4.65 -1.45 7.50
CA ILE A 11 -4.71 -0.52 8.63
C ILE A 11 -5.99 0.32 8.51
N GLY A 12 -6.99 -0.01 9.33
CA GLY A 12 -8.27 0.72 9.40
C GLY A 12 -8.30 1.81 10.48
N GLY A 13 -9.34 2.65 10.45
CA GLY A 13 -9.57 3.71 11.46
C GLY A 13 -10.17 5.00 10.88
N CYS A 14 -10.67 5.88 11.75
CA CYS A 14 -11.31 7.15 11.37
C CYS A 14 -10.32 8.15 10.74
N ASN A 15 -10.82 9.18 10.06
CA ASN A 15 -9.99 10.32 9.63
C ASN A 15 -9.36 10.98 10.86
N GLY A 16 -8.07 11.29 10.79
CA GLY A 16 -7.32 11.84 11.93
C GLY A 16 -6.86 10.83 12.99
N SER A 17 -7.17 9.53 12.87
CA SER A 17 -6.73 8.52 13.85
C SER A 17 -5.23 8.16 13.79
N GLY A 18 -4.45 8.83 12.95
CA GLY A 18 -3.02 8.61 12.81
C GLY A 18 -2.59 7.40 11.95
N LYS A 19 -3.49 6.80 11.15
CA LYS A 19 -3.16 5.62 10.30
C LYS A 19 -1.92 5.84 9.43
N THR A 20 -1.89 6.95 8.69
CA THR A 20 -0.78 7.29 7.79
C THR A 20 0.50 7.54 8.60
N THR A 21 0.40 8.23 9.73
CA THR A 21 1.54 8.48 10.63
C THR A 21 2.12 7.18 11.18
N PHE A 22 1.27 6.28 11.67
CA PHE A 22 1.67 4.96 12.15
C PHE A 22 2.33 4.15 11.03
N ALA A 23 1.73 4.14 9.83
CA ALA A 23 2.25 3.39 8.70
C ALA A 23 3.64 3.88 8.27
N LEU A 24 3.82 5.20 8.12
CA LEU A 24 5.08 5.79 7.69
C LEU A 24 6.19 5.65 8.73
N ASN A 25 5.87 5.62 10.02
CA ASN A 25 6.88 5.47 11.08
C ASN A 25 7.26 4.00 11.33
N THR A 26 6.33 3.06 11.13
CA THR A 26 6.50 1.66 11.53
C THR A 26 7.06 0.80 10.41
N PHE A 27 6.46 0.87 9.21
CA PHE A 27 6.76 -0.07 8.12
C PHE A 27 8.16 0.04 7.52
N PRO A 28 8.85 1.21 7.47
CA PRO A 28 10.25 1.25 7.05
C PRO A 28 11.17 0.35 7.87
N ASN A 29 10.78 0.02 9.10
CA ASN A 29 11.56 -0.82 10.02
C ASN A 29 11.14 -2.30 9.99
N ILE A 30 10.04 -2.65 9.31
CA ILE A 30 9.56 -4.02 9.21
C ILE A 30 10.20 -4.71 7.99
N ARG A 31 10.92 -5.79 8.23
CA ARG A 31 11.45 -6.64 7.15
C ARG A 31 10.35 -7.51 6.56
N ASN A 32 10.44 -7.79 5.26
CA ASN A 32 9.55 -8.69 4.52
C ASN A 32 8.07 -8.24 4.40
N VAL A 33 7.77 -6.98 4.72
CA VAL A 33 6.45 -6.40 4.49
C VAL A 33 6.61 -5.18 3.59
N GLU A 34 5.87 -5.15 2.50
CA GLU A 34 5.85 -4.01 1.59
C GLU A 34 4.62 -3.16 1.87
N PHE A 35 4.85 -1.89 2.22
CA PHE A 35 3.77 -0.93 2.43
C PHE A 35 3.37 -0.28 1.11
N ILE A 36 2.07 -0.34 0.77
CA ILE A 36 1.51 0.22 -0.47
C ILE A 36 0.25 1.02 -0.12
N ASN A 37 0.13 2.23 -0.67
CA ASN A 37 -1.02 3.12 -0.48
C ASN A 37 -1.35 3.84 -1.80
N ALA A 38 -2.60 3.73 -2.26
CA ALA A 38 -3.07 4.39 -3.48
C ALA A 38 -2.99 5.92 -3.43
N ASP A 39 -3.24 6.55 -2.29
CA ASP A 39 -3.19 8.01 -2.13
C ASP A 39 -1.76 8.52 -2.29
N ILE A 40 -0.78 7.78 -1.75
CA ILE A 40 0.64 8.10 -1.91
C ILE A 40 1.05 7.96 -3.38
N ILE A 41 0.60 6.91 -4.05
CA ILE A 41 0.86 6.72 -5.49
C ILE A 41 0.21 7.85 -6.31
N ALA A 42 -1.01 8.25 -5.99
CA ALA A 42 -1.69 9.36 -6.66
C ALA A 42 -0.94 10.68 -6.49
N ALA A 43 -0.49 10.98 -5.26
CA ALA A 43 0.31 12.16 -4.96
C ALA A 43 1.67 12.16 -5.68
N GLN A 44 2.26 10.98 -5.93
CA GLN A 44 3.50 10.86 -6.72
C GLN A 44 3.25 11.02 -8.22
N LEU A 45 2.13 10.49 -8.74
CA LEU A 45 1.77 10.59 -10.16
C LEU A 45 1.40 12.01 -10.57
N ASN A 46 0.61 12.71 -9.74
CA ASN A 46 0.23 14.10 -9.99
C ASN A 46 0.21 14.88 -8.68
N PRO A 47 1.35 15.48 -8.27
CA PRO A 47 1.43 16.26 -7.05
C PRO A 47 0.49 17.47 -7.00
N SER A 48 0.16 18.04 -8.17
CA SER A 48 -0.69 19.23 -8.26
C SER A 48 -2.19 18.93 -8.15
N ASN A 49 -2.60 17.72 -8.53
CA ASN A 49 -3.98 17.28 -8.46
C ASN A 49 -4.04 15.73 -8.39
N PRO A 50 -3.89 15.14 -7.19
CA PRO A 50 -3.89 13.69 -7.02
C PRO A 50 -5.25 13.05 -7.36
N ASP A 51 -6.35 13.78 -7.17
CA ASP A 51 -7.70 13.26 -7.33
C ASP A 51 -7.99 12.82 -8.78
N VAL A 52 -7.45 13.54 -9.77
CA VAL A 52 -7.65 13.18 -11.19
C VAL A 52 -6.96 11.87 -11.58
N VAL A 53 -5.98 11.41 -10.80
CA VAL A 53 -5.25 10.14 -11.03
C VAL A 53 -5.62 9.05 -10.01
N ALA A 54 -6.61 9.27 -9.14
CA ALA A 54 -6.97 8.33 -8.06
C ALA A 54 -7.31 6.92 -8.57
N ILE A 55 -8.05 6.82 -9.68
CA ILE A 55 -8.40 5.53 -10.31
C ILE A 55 -7.15 4.84 -10.86
N GLN A 56 -6.26 5.58 -11.51
CA GLN A 56 -5.00 5.05 -12.06
C GLN A 56 -4.09 4.56 -10.94
N ALA A 57 -3.93 5.36 -9.88
CA ALA A 57 -3.13 5.00 -8.71
C ALA A 57 -3.67 3.73 -8.03
N SER A 58 -4.98 3.61 -7.88
CA SER A 58 -5.64 2.41 -7.35
C SER A 58 -5.34 1.17 -8.21
N ARG A 59 -5.36 1.29 -9.54
CA ARG A 59 -5.00 0.19 -10.45
C ARG A 59 -3.55 -0.24 -10.29
N ILE A 60 -2.62 0.72 -10.14
CA ILE A 60 -1.19 0.44 -9.90
C ILE A 60 -1.01 -0.28 -8.56
N MET A 61 -1.67 0.19 -7.49
CA MET A 61 -1.66 -0.48 -6.19
C MET A 61 -2.12 -1.93 -6.31
N LEU A 62 -3.27 -2.17 -6.96
CA LEU A 62 -3.81 -3.53 -7.14
C LEU A 62 -2.88 -4.41 -7.99
N GLN A 63 -2.25 -3.86 -9.03
CA GLN A 63 -1.27 -4.59 -9.83
C GLN A 63 -0.06 -4.99 -8.99
N ARG A 64 0.42 -4.10 -8.12
CA ARG A 64 1.54 -4.40 -7.21
C ARG A 64 1.18 -5.51 -6.22
N LEU A 65 -0.01 -5.44 -5.61
CA LEU A 65 -0.52 -6.52 -4.75
C LEU A 65 -0.57 -7.86 -5.49
N LYS A 66 -1.03 -7.88 -6.75
CA LYS A 66 -1.02 -9.10 -7.58
C LYS A 66 0.39 -9.62 -7.83
N THR A 67 1.35 -8.74 -8.10
CA THR A 67 2.76 -9.13 -8.29
C THR A 67 3.35 -9.73 -7.00
N LEU A 68 3.07 -9.12 -5.85
CA LEU A 68 3.54 -9.65 -4.55
C LEU A 68 2.87 -10.96 -4.18
N ALA A 69 1.64 -11.17 -4.65
CA ALA A 69 0.91 -12.40 -4.41
C ALA A 69 1.36 -13.57 -5.30
N GLN A 70 2.17 -13.33 -6.33
CA GLN A 70 2.69 -14.41 -7.16
C GLN A 70 3.74 -15.24 -6.40
N PRO A 71 3.73 -16.57 -6.55
CA PRO A 71 4.75 -17.42 -5.97
C PRO A 71 6.13 -16.99 -6.49
N LYS A 72 7.08 -16.81 -5.58
CA LYS A 72 8.48 -16.62 -5.96
C LYS A 72 8.97 -17.92 -6.59
N LYS A 73 9.42 -17.86 -7.85
CA LYS A 73 10.07 -18.97 -8.55
C LYS A 73 11.37 -19.36 -7.87
#